data_AF-A0A6L4AHG2-F1
#
_entry.id   AF-A0A6L4AHG2-F1
#
_cell.length_a   1.000
_cell.length_b   1.000
_cell.length_c   1.000
_cell.angle_alpha   90.00
_cell.angle_beta   90.00
_cell.angle_gamma   90.00
#
_symmetry.space_group_name_H-M   'P 1'
#
loop_
_entity.id
_entity.type
_entity.pdbx_description
1 polymer ?
#
loop_
_entity_poly.entity_id
_entity_poly.type
_entity_poly.pdbx_seq_one_letter_code
_entity_poly.pdbx_strand_id
1 'polypeptide(L)'
;MKKGLSALVLGILLFSGACLMAAEEQKSPEEYDEDTYGPLAPIIWEKPVKSVIFEHKNHTQGAGLECDSCHDELFPMEAGASAEKEDFTMQTLYDGGYCGACHDGETAFASNTRCTTCHIGVRGHARLSGNAPAAEGHGAKE
;
A
#
# COMPACT_ATOMS: atom_id res chain seq x y z
N MET A 1 0.11 -64.29 -43.76
CA MET A 1 -1.07 -65.13 -43.44
C MET A 1 -1.33 -65.05 -41.95
N LYS A 2 -2.47 -64.44 -41.58
CA LYS A 2 -3.30 -64.61 -40.37
C LYS A 2 -2.68 -65.31 -39.16
N LYS A 3 -2.52 -64.59 -38.02
CA LYS A 3 -2.99 -64.88 -36.63
C LYS A 3 -2.77 -63.58 -35.84
N GLY A 4 -3.63 -63.05 -34.99
CA GLY A 4 -4.93 -63.42 -34.47
C GLY A 4 -5.30 -62.32 -33.48
N LEU A 5 -6.52 -61.80 -33.64
CA LEU A 5 -7.18 -60.86 -32.74
C LEU A 5 -7.39 -61.53 -31.37
N SER A 6 -6.97 -60.89 -30.28
CA SER A 6 -7.48 -61.20 -28.95
C SER A 6 -7.76 -59.89 -28.21
N ALA A 7 -9.04 -59.57 -28.13
CA ALA A 7 -9.57 -58.51 -27.29
C ALA A 7 -9.72 -59.04 -25.87
N LEU A 8 -9.20 -58.32 -24.87
CA LEU A 8 -9.81 -58.30 -23.54
C LEU A 8 -9.39 -57.04 -22.79
N VAL A 9 -10.32 -56.10 -22.76
CA VAL A 9 -10.59 -55.14 -21.68
C VAL A 9 -10.04 -55.59 -20.32
N LEU A 10 -8.92 -55.01 -19.87
CA LEU A 10 -8.60 -54.82 -18.45
C LEU A 10 -7.40 -53.87 -18.31
N GLY A 11 -7.55 -52.78 -17.56
CA GLY A 11 -6.41 -52.00 -17.08
C GLY A 11 -6.30 -50.57 -17.57
N ILE A 12 -7.40 -49.84 -17.69
CA ILE A 12 -7.42 -48.42 -17.33
C ILE A 12 -6.96 -48.36 -15.86
N LEU A 13 -5.65 -48.26 -15.56
CA LEU A 13 -5.14 -48.03 -14.18
C LEU A 13 -3.61 -47.88 -14.05
N LEU A 14 -2.88 -47.31 -15.01
CA LEU A 14 -1.47 -46.90 -14.76
C LEU A 14 -1.11 -45.57 -15.45
N PHE A 15 -2.01 -44.59 -15.35
CA PHE A 15 -1.74 -43.18 -15.61
C PHE A 15 -1.55 -42.45 -14.27
N SER A 16 -0.66 -42.95 -13.42
CA SER A 16 -0.37 -42.34 -12.11
C SER A 16 1.09 -42.50 -11.76
N GLY A 17 1.71 -41.38 -11.43
CA GLY A 17 2.93 -41.37 -10.63
C GLY A 17 4.17 -40.94 -11.40
N ALA A 18 4.22 -39.65 -11.76
CA ALA A 18 5.36 -38.76 -11.51
C ALA A 18 5.33 -37.53 -12.41
N CYS A 19 4.18 -36.84 -12.48
CA CYS A 19 4.29 -35.39 -12.47
C CYS A 19 4.80 -35.02 -11.07
N LEU A 20 6.12 -34.86 -10.93
CA LEU A 20 6.69 -33.97 -9.92
C LEU A 20 6.08 -32.59 -10.20
N MET A 21 4.89 -32.35 -9.65
CA MET A 21 4.42 -31.01 -9.43
C MET A 21 5.44 -30.43 -8.45
N ALA A 22 6.22 -29.47 -8.94
CA ALA A 22 6.79 -28.47 -8.06
C ALA A 22 5.64 -28.03 -7.17
N ALA A 23 5.75 -28.32 -5.87
CA ALA A 23 4.94 -27.65 -4.90
C ALA A 23 5.31 -26.17 -5.06
N GLU A 24 4.55 -25.45 -5.89
CA GLU A 24 4.33 -24.04 -5.63
C GLU A 24 3.73 -24.03 -4.23
N GLU A 25 4.62 -23.80 -3.28
CA GLU A 25 4.31 -23.38 -1.93
C GLU A 25 3.34 -22.21 -2.09
N GLN A 26 2.04 -22.48 -1.99
CA GLN A 26 1.03 -21.45 -1.91
C GLN A 26 1.25 -20.76 -0.57
N LYS A 27 2.19 -19.80 -0.52
CA LYS A 27 2.39 -18.90 0.60
C LYS A 27 1.05 -18.19 0.79
N SER A 28 0.33 -18.57 1.84
CA SER A 28 -0.83 -17.82 2.32
C SER A 28 -0.43 -16.35 2.43
N PRO A 29 -1.32 -15.38 2.14
CA PRO A 29 -1.02 -13.98 2.37
C PRO A 29 -0.45 -13.85 3.78
N GLU A 30 0.81 -13.43 3.86
CA GLU A 30 1.46 -13.17 5.14
C GLU A 30 0.60 -12.12 5.85
N GLU A 31 0.15 -12.44 7.06
CA GLU A 31 -0.66 -11.52 7.86
C GLU A 31 0.11 -10.21 8.05
N TYR A 32 -0.58 -9.07 8.00
CA TYR A 32 0.07 -7.78 8.16
C TYR A 32 0.55 -7.63 9.59
N ASP A 33 1.87 -7.49 9.75
CA ASP A 33 2.51 -7.31 11.04
C ASP A 33 2.65 -5.81 11.37
N GLU A 34 1.79 -5.29 12.25
CA GLU A 34 1.83 -3.90 12.67
C GLU A 34 3.08 -3.56 13.50
N ASP A 35 3.71 -4.55 14.15
CA ASP A 35 4.93 -4.31 14.94
C ASP A 35 6.13 -4.05 14.01
N THR A 36 6.14 -4.68 12.83
CA THR A 36 7.17 -4.48 11.81
C THR A 36 6.88 -3.28 10.92
N TYR A 37 5.62 -3.11 10.47
CA TYR A 37 5.28 -2.14 9.43
C TYR A 37 4.54 -0.90 9.95
N GLY A 38 4.23 -0.84 11.24
CA GLY A 38 3.42 0.22 11.84
C GLY A 38 1.92 0.03 11.60
N PRO A 39 1.07 0.93 12.14
CA PRO A 39 -0.38 0.83 12.05
C PRO A 39 -0.90 0.68 10.62
N LEU A 40 -1.82 -0.26 10.39
CA LEU A 40 -2.44 -0.44 9.07
C LEU A 40 -3.39 0.71 8.70
N ALA A 41 -4.04 1.31 9.70
CA ALA A 41 -4.96 2.41 9.50
C ALA A 41 -4.20 3.68 9.06
N PRO A 42 -4.68 4.42 8.04
CA PRO A 42 -4.06 5.66 7.60
C PRO A 42 -4.20 6.74 8.68
N ILE A 43 -3.18 7.59 8.78
CA ILE A 43 -3.29 8.87 9.47
C ILE A 43 -3.94 9.87 8.50
N ILE A 44 -5.01 10.52 8.94
CA ILE A 44 -5.65 11.61 8.21
C ILE A 44 -5.46 12.88 9.01
N TRP A 45 -4.67 13.81 8.48
CA TRP A 45 -4.45 15.12 9.10
C TRP A 45 -5.65 16.04 8.82
N GLU A 46 -6.17 16.65 9.87
CA GLU A 46 -7.30 17.58 9.82
C GLU A 46 -6.86 19.06 9.91
N LYS A 47 -5.58 19.29 10.23
CA LYS A 47 -4.94 20.60 10.28
C LYS A 47 -3.47 20.50 9.86
N PRO A 48 -2.85 21.58 9.35
CA PRO A 48 -3.45 22.91 9.09
C PRO A 48 -4.46 22.92 7.94
N VAL A 49 -4.46 21.89 7.09
CA VAL A 49 -5.46 21.67 6.05
C VAL A 49 -6.10 20.30 6.21
N LYS A 50 -7.38 20.20 5.89
CA LYS A 50 -8.14 18.95 6.03
C LYS A 50 -7.75 17.93 4.98
N SER A 51 -7.81 16.66 5.38
CA SER A 51 -7.74 15.52 4.49
C SER A 51 -6.38 15.38 3.79
N VAL A 52 -5.29 15.42 4.58
CA VAL A 52 -3.98 14.93 4.14
C VAL A 52 -3.82 13.50 4.62
N ILE A 53 -3.47 12.56 3.74
CA ILE A 53 -3.31 11.16 4.10
C ILE A 53 -1.82 10.78 4.25
N PHE A 54 -1.54 9.95 5.24
CA PHE A 54 -0.29 9.22 5.42
C PHE A 54 -0.57 7.74 5.72
N GLU A 55 0.21 6.84 5.10
CA GLU A 55 0.07 5.39 5.25
C GLU A 55 1.42 4.78 5.61
N HIS A 56 1.54 4.18 6.80
CA HIS A 56 2.80 3.54 7.25
C HIS A 56 3.24 2.46 6.29
N LYS A 57 2.32 1.56 5.91
CA LYS A 57 2.57 0.46 4.96
C LYS A 57 3.32 0.89 3.69
N ASN A 58 3.00 2.05 3.12
CA ASN A 58 3.67 2.51 1.89
C ASN A 58 5.13 2.92 2.15
N HIS A 59 5.44 3.41 3.35
CA HIS A 59 6.77 3.88 3.72
C HIS A 59 7.62 2.74 4.31
N THR A 60 7.03 1.88 5.15
CA THR A 60 7.72 0.75 5.78
C THR A 60 7.79 -0.43 4.80
N GLN A 61 6.69 -1.15 4.58
CA GLN A 61 6.66 -2.30 3.68
C GLN A 61 6.97 -1.93 2.23
N GLY A 62 6.47 -0.77 1.78
CA GLY A 62 6.59 -0.33 0.40
C GLY A 62 7.95 0.27 0.03
N ALA A 63 8.52 1.10 0.90
CA ALA A 63 9.80 1.78 0.65
C ALA A 63 10.97 1.24 1.49
N GLY A 64 10.72 0.30 2.40
CA GLY A 64 11.75 -0.34 3.23
C GLY A 64 12.31 0.59 4.32
N LEU A 65 11.54 1.58 4.77
CA LEU A 65 11.97 2.47 5.85
C LEU A 65 11.73 1.84 7.21
N GLU A 66 12.71 2.00 8.08
CA GLU A 66 12.65 1.55 9.47
C GLU A 66 11.95 2.62 10.34
N CYS A 67 11.44 2.22 11.50
CA CYS A 67 10.69 3.11 12.40
C CYS A 67 11.48 4.37 12.80
N ASP A 68 12.79 4.21 13.01
CA ASP A 68 13.72 5.27 13.42
C ASP A 68 14.08 6.23 12.28
N SER A 69 13.77 5.88 11.03
CA SER A 69 13.92 6.80 9.89
C SER A 69 12.94 7.98 9.96
N CYS A 70 11.88 7.85 10.76
CA CYS A 70 10.86 8.89 10.96
C CYS A 70 10.74 9.30 12.44
N HIS A 71 10.88 8.36 13.37
CA HIS A 71 10.59 8.58 14.78
C HIS A 71 11.85 8.63 15.65
N ASP A 72 11.94 9.53 16.63
CA ASP A 72 11.03 10.65 16.94
C ASP A 72 11.49 11.98 16.32
N GLU A 73 12.53 11.96 15.50
CA GLU A 73 13.19 13.15 14.94
C GLU A 73 12.26 13.95 14.01
N LEU A 74 11.66 13.31 13.00
CA LEU A 74 10.77 13.98 12.05
C LEU A 74 9.34 14.05 12.57
N PHE A 75 8.88 12.99 13.23
CA PHE A 75 7.52 12.88 13.74
C PHE A 75 7.51 12.24 15.14
N PRO A 76 6.73 12.76 16.10
CA PRO A 76 6.38 12.02 17.30
C PRO A 76 5.58 10.76 16.94
N MET A 77 5.68 9.70 17.75
CA MET A 77 4.86 8.50 17.57
C MET A 77 3.35 8.74 17.81
N GLU A 78 3.00 9.81 18.53
CA GLU A 78 1.61 10.20 18.74
C GLU A 78 1.00 10.75 17.44
N ALA A 79 -0.02 10.07 16.92
CA ALA A 79 -0.72 10.47 15.71
C ALA A 79 -1.33 11.88 15.85
N GLY A 80 -1.04 12.76 14.89
CA GLY A 80 -1.55 14.13 14.87
C GLY A 80 -0.71 15.14 15.67
N ALA A 81 0.24 14.70 16.50
CA ALA A 81 1.02 15.59 17.37
C ALA A 81 1.81 16.66 16.60
N SER A 82 2.38 16.32 15.44
CA SER A 82 3.09 17.31 14.60
C SER A 82 2.19 18.46 14.16
N ALA A 83 0.88 18.24 14.03
CA ALA A 83 -0.04 19.28 13.60
C ALA A 83 -0.41 20.29 14.69
N GLU A 84 0.09 20.10 15.91
CA GLU A 84 0.09 21.12 16.96
C GLU A 84 1.25 22.12 16.80
N LYS A 85 2.29 21.77 16.03
CA LYS A 85 3.46 22.62 15.84
C LYS A 85 3.18 23.71 14.81
N GLU A 86 3.58 24.95 15.11
CA GLU A 86 3.39 26.10 14.22
C GLU A 86 4.18 25.98 12.91
N ASP A 87 5.26 25.21 12.92
CA ASP A 87 6.13 24.97 11.76
C ASP A 87 5.67 23.78 10.91
N PHE A 88 4.55 23.11 11.22
CA PHE A 88 4.02 22.04 10.38
C PHE A 88 3.31 22.59 9.14
N THR A 89 4.12 23.12 8.20
CA THR A 89 3.67 23.83 7.01
C THR A 89 4.40 23.33 5.76
N MET A 90 3.81 23.54 4.58
CA MET A 90 4.47 23.21 3.31
C MET A 90 5.82 23.91 3.13
N GLN A 91 6.00 25.10 3.70
CA GLN A 91 7.28 25.79 3.61
C GLN A 91 8.38 24.99 4.31
N THR A 92 8.10 24.49 5.53
CA THR A 92 9.02 23.63 6.26
C THR A 92 9.32 22.33 5.52
N LEU A 93 8.33 21.76 4.81
CA LEU A 93 8.57 20.62 3.91
C LEU A 93 9.56 20.99 2.80
N TYR A 94 9.41 22.16 2.18
CA TYR A 94 10.36 22.61 1.15
C TYR A 94 11.76 22.88 1.69
N ASP A 95 11.86 23.19 2.98
CA ASP A 95 13.12 23.39 3.70
C ASP A 95 13.71 22.08 4.27
N GLY A 96 13.13 20.92 3.93
CA GLY A 96 13.63 19.59 4.28
C GLY A 96 13.10 19.00 5.60
N GLY A 97 12.08 19.61 6.20
CA GLY A 97 11.43 19.09 7.41
C GLY A 97 10.25 18.16 7.10
N TYR A 98 9.83 17.39 8.11
CA TYR A 98 8.65 16.51 8.04
C TYR A 98 8.67 15.61 6.79
N CYS A 99 7.59 15.61 6.00
CA CYS A 99 7.49 14.82 4.77
C CYS A 99 8.58 15.20 3.77
N GLY A 100 9.01 16.46 3.78
CA GLY A 100 9.99 17.03 2.86
C GLY A 100 11.42 16.55 3.10
N ALA A 101 11.70 15.91 4.23
CA ALA A 101 13.00 15.27 4.47
C ALA A 101 13.32 14.18 3.44
N CYS A 102 12.28 13.55 2.87
CA CYS A 102 12.39 12.57 1.79
C CYS A 102 11.62 12.98 0.53
N HIS A 103 10.53 13.75 0.63
CA HIS A 103 9.80 14.29 -0.52
C HIS A 103 10.45 15.58 -1.04
N ASP A 104 11.73 15.46 -1.38
CA ASP A 104 12.66 16.51 -1.81
C ASP A 104 12.82 16.61 -3.34
N GLY A 105 12.43 15.56 -4.08
CA GLY A 105 12.62 15.43 -5.52
C GLY A 105 13.79 14.54 -5.94
N GLU A 106 14.59 14.08 -4.99
CA GLU A 106 15.73 13.19 -5.18
C GLU A 106 15.49 11.81 -4.54
N THR A 107 15.12 11.80 -3.26
CA THR A 107 14.81 10.60 -2.47
C THR A 107 13.43 10.05 -2.84
N ALA A 108 12.44 10.94 -2.93
CA ALA A 108 11.10 10.66 -3.40
C ALA A 108 10.56 11.82 -4.25
N PHE A 109 9.32 11.72 -4.74
CA PHE A 109 8.73 12.84 -5.49
C PHE A 109 8.69 14.11 -4.64
N ALA A 110 9.01 15.25 -5.23
CA ALA A 110 9.05 16.52 -4.52
C ALA A 110 7.64 16.95 -4.04
N SER A 111 7.58 17.43 -2.80
CA SER A 111 6.34 17.85 -2.12
C SER A 111 5.57 18.97 -2.85
N ASN A 112 6.23 19.71 -3.73
CA ASN A 112 5.64 20.80 -4.52
C ASN A 112 5.14 20.37 -5.91
N THR A 113 5.20 19.08 -6.28
CA THR A 113 4.83 18.61 -7.64
C THR A 113 3.56 17.76 -7.70
N ARG A 114 3.22 17.03 -6.64
CA ARG A 114 2.14 16.03 -6.64
C ARG A 114 1.16 16.23 -5.48
N CYS A 115 0.60 17.43 -5.37
CA CYS A 115 -0.21 17.85 -4.22
C CYS A 115 -1.34 16.87 -3.89
N THR A 116 -2.03 16.33 -4.91
CA THR A 116 -3.19 15.45 -4.74
C THR A 116 -2.85 14.02 -4.29
N THR A 117 -1.57 13.66 -4.24
CA THR A 117 -1.13 12.38 -3.66
C THR A 117 -1.34 12.35 -2.15
N CYS A 118 -1.10 13.48 -1.47
CA CYS A 118 -1.30 13.61 -0.04
C CYS A 118 -2.61 14.36 0.28
N HIS A 119 -2.88 15.47 -0.41
CA HIS A 119 -4.07 16.32 -0.19
C HIS A 119 -5.27 15.78 -0.97
N ILE A 120 -5.95 14.79 -0.39
CA ILE A 120 -7.06 14.06 -1.03
C ILE A 120 -8.39 14.83 -1.01
N GLY A 121 -8.44 15.91 -0.22
CA GLY A 121 -9.60 16.80 -0.09
C GLY A 121 -10.85 16.10 0.46
N VAL A 122 -11.96 16.86 0.55
CA VAL A 122 -13.21 16.37 1.16
C VAL A 122 -13.78 15.13 0.46
N ARG A 123 -13.61 15.02 -0.87
CA ARG A 123 -14.09 13.86 -1.63
C ARG A 123 -13.25 12.63 -1.37
N GLY A 124 -11.92 12.78 -1.25
CA GLY A 124 -11.03 11.69 -0.89
C GLY A 124 -11.30 11.20 0.52
N HIS A 125 -11.43 12.13 1.47
CA HIS A 125 -11.78 11.79 2.84
C HIS A 125 -13.13 11.07 2.93
N ALA A 126 -14.18 11.55 2.27
CA ALA A 126 -15.49 10.89 2.29
C ALA A 126 -15.43 9.44 1.77
N ARG A 127 -14.59 9.17 0.75
CA ARG A 127 -14.38 7.80 0.23
C ARG A 127 -13.69 6.90 1.25
N LEU A 128 -12.70 7.40 1.98
CA LEU A 128 -11.99 6.64 3.01
C LEU A 128 -12.86 6.40 4.25
N SER A 129 -13.63 7.40 4.66
CA SER A 129 -14.49 7.33 5.85
C SER A 129 -15.80 6.55 5.62
N GLY A 130 -16.00 5.94 4.44
CA GLY A 130 -17.22 5.21 4.09
C GLY A 130 -18.47 6.08 3.91
N ASN A 131 -18.32 7.41 3.92
CA ASN A 131 -19.40 8.40 3.84
C ASN A 131 -19.64 8.93 2.42
N ALA A 132 -18.98 8.36 1.41
CA ALA A 132 -19.18 8.76 0.02
C ALA A 132 -20.48 8.15 -0.55
N PRO A 133 -21.37 8.95 -1.16
CA PRO A 133 -22.40 8.38 -2.02
C PRO A 133 -21.73 7.60 -3.15
N ALA A 134 -22.33 6.46 -3.54
CA ALA A 134 -21.85 5.64 -4.64
C ALA A 134 -21.51 6.52 -5.85
N ALA A 135 -20.31 6.35 -6.40
CA ALA A 135 -19.84 7.18 -7.50
C ALA A 135 -20.74 7.02 -8.73
N GLU A 136 -21.65 7.96 -8.96
CA GLU A 136 -22.25 8.15 -10.27
C GLU A 136 -21.15 8.67 -11.20
N GLY A 137 -20.74 7.80 -12.13
CA GLY A 137 -19.66 8.05 -13.08
C GLY A 137 -19.88 9.37 -13.82
N HIS A 138 -19.03 10.35 -13.56
CA HIS A 138 -18.96 11.53 -14.40
C HIS A 138 -18.18 11.14 -15.64
N GLY A 139 -18.91 10.96 -16.73
CA GLY A 139 -18.38 10.59 -18.04
C GLY A 139 -17.20 11.46 -18.44
N ALA A 140 -16.13 10.81 -18.85
CA ALA A 140 -15.11 11.42 -19.69
C ALA A 140 -15.84 12.00 -20.91
N LYS A 141 -15.82 13.33 -21.04
CA LYS A 141 -16.08 13.96 -22.33
C LYS A 141 -14.76 14.04 -23.07
N GLU A 142 -14.70 13.22 -24.12
CA GLU A 142 -13.90 13.28 -25.34
C GLU A 142 -12.37 13.14 -25.20
#